data_AF-A0A7W1JHX3-F1
#
_entry.id   AF-A0A7W1JHX3-F1
#
_cell.length_a   1.000
_cell.length_b   1.000
_cell.length_c   1.000
_cell.angle_alpha   90.00
_cell.angle_beta   90.00
_cell.angle_gamma   90.00
#
_symmetry.space_group_name_H-M   'P 1'
#
loop_
_entity.id
_entity.type
_entity.pdbx_description
1 polymer ?
#
loop_
_entity_poly.entity_id
_entity_poly.type
_entity_poly.pdbx_seq_one_letter_code
_entity_poly.pdbx_strand_id
1 'polypeptide(L)'
;MRFFTVLGVILVCALSSVATASGSTLFARDATNVKLAVSADGQKALITYKVNGVTKRVLASGAVNALQPSESVPQVQFNVAYLTTGLKDKQIWQNFKNKCKSYDGPTLAFVVTACKAPDGSYWAVQSWKYWLPYFGYLPWLPYQDDTAFHVSHWTGPLAELEAWASWIDVGHGATSPHDLIARLTYGGMPVFGYKVGNGGQPQDGYGRVVYIETLDSLLGAGWLRLTGILTRNPSGMLCHSMVPQMAYSSYPSPHIVDAGNGKNYRLYVEGPGVTPLVTTEVADPGDFNVSDPAKVQRQATGKSLLQQWQAPAACTKGH
;
A
#
# COMPACT_ATOMS: atom_id res chain seq x y z
N MET A 1 -50.50 45.97 -8.22
CA MET A 1 -49.22 45.63 -7.57
C MET A 1 -49.31 44.22 -7.01
N ARG A 2 -48.68 43.25 -7.68
CA ARG A 2 -48.63 41.85 -7.24
C ARG A 2 -47.16 41.48 -7.05
N PHE A 3 -46.77 41.21 -5.80
CA PHE A 3 -45.45 40.74 -5.43
C PHE A 3 -45.33 39.25 -5.81
N PHE A 4 -44.30 38.89 -6.58
CA PHE A 4 -43.89 37.51 -6.79
C PHE A 4 -42.61 37.25 -6.01
N THR A 5 -42.71 36.42 -4.98
CA THR A 5 -41.58 35.92 -4.18
C THR A 5 -40.93 34.76 -4.93
N VAL A 6 -39.67 34.90 -5.32
CA VAL A 6 -38.85 33.83 -5.91
C VAL A 6 -38.23 33.02 -4.77
N LEU A 7 -38.63 31.74 -4.65
CA LEU A 7 -38.03 30.78 -3.73
C LEU A 7 -36.83 30.11 -4.41
N GLY A 8 -35.61 30.40 -3.94
CA GLY A 8 -34.38 29.75 -4.39
C GLY A 8 -34.21 28.37 -3.75
N VAL A 9 -34.10 27.33 -4.57
CA VAL A 9 -33.74 25.98 -4.13
C VAL A 9 -32.22 25.89 -4.07
N ILE A 10 -31.66 25.82 -2.86
CA ILE A 10 -30.25 25.54 -2.62
C ILE A 10 -30.07 24.01 -2.70
N LEU A 11 -29.44 23.55 -3.79
CA LEU A 11 -29.02 22.16 -3.94
C LEU A 11 -27.74 21.95 -3.13
N VAL A 12 -27.86 21.35 -1.95
CA VAL A 12 -26.71 20.90 -1.16
C VAL A 12 -26.15 19.64 -1.80
N CYS A 13 -25.07 19.78 -2.57
CA CYS A 13 -24.27 18.65 -3.04
C CYS A 13 -23.55 18.01 -1.84
N ALA A 14 -24.10 16.92 -1.33
CA ALA A 14 -23.42 16.05 -0.38
C ALA A 14 -22.27 15.33 -1.11
N LEU A 15 -21.04 15.81 -0.91
CA LEU A 15 -19.81 15.10 -1.26
C LEU A 15 -19.76 13.80 -0.46
N SER A 16 -20.20 12.72 -1.09
CA SER A 16 -20.09 11.37 -0.55
C SER A 16 -18.62 10.95 -0.68
N SER A 17 -17.85 11.03 0.39
CA SER A 17 -16.54 10.38 0.43
C SER A 17 -16.76 8.87 0.36
N VAL A 18 -16.59 8.29 -0.83
CA VAL A 18 -16.56 6.84 -1.00
C VAL A 18 -15.44 6.33 -0.11
N ALA A 19 -15.79 5.68 0.99
CA ALA A 19 -14.83 5.03 1.85
C ALA A 19 -14.15 3.96 1.00
N THR A 20 -12.90 4.21 0.62
CA THR A 20 -12.04 3.20 0.02
C THR A 20 -11.94 2.08 1.03
N ALA A 21 -12.40 0.87 0.66
CA ALA A 21 -12.16 -0.32 1.44
C ALA A 21 -10.67 -0.64 1.36
N SER A 22 -9.89 0.00 2.23
CA SER A 22 -8.45 -0.20 2.37
C SER A 22 -8.19 -1.48 3.15
N GLY A 23 -7.12 -2.20 2.79
CA GLY A 23 -6.46 -3.08 3.75
C GLY A 23 -5.85 -2.28 4.90
N SER A 24 -5.29 -2.90 5.94
CA SER A 24 -4.65 -2.25 7.10
C SER A 24 -5.17 -0.83 7.41
N THR A 25 -6.13 -0.66 8.31
CA THR A 25 -6.92 0.59 8.34
C THR A 25 -6.11 1.84 8.72
N LEU A 26 -6.12 2.84 7.83
CA LEU A 26 -5.67 4.21 8.10
C LEU A 26 -6.47 4.81 9.27
N PHE A 27 -5.79 5.29 10.32
CA PHE A 27 -6.44 5.94 11.46
C PHE A 27 -5.96 7.38 11.71
N ALA A 28 -4.83 7.78 11.13
CA ALA A 28 -4.28 9.13 11.30
C ALA A 28 -3.32 9.51 10.18
N ARG A 29 -3.11 10.82 10.04
CA ARG A 29 -2.06 11.43 9.22
C ARG A 29 -1.20 12.36 10.08
N ASP A 30 0.11 12.34 9.83
CA ASP A 30 1.14 13.09 10.56
C ASP A 30 0.98 13.02 12.09
N ALA A 31 0.67 11.81 12.55
CA ALA A 31 0.58 11.51 13.95
C ALA A 31 1.97 11.52 14.60
N THR A 32 2.02 11.99 15.84
CA THR A 32 3.20 11.91 16.70
C THR A 32 2.86 11.21 18.01
N ASN A 33 3.89 10.76 18.74
CA ASN A 33 3.73 10.10 20.05
C ASN A 33 2.71 8.96 20.01
N VAL A 34 2.81 8.11 18.97
CA VAL A 34 1.89 7.01 18.73
C VAL A 34 2.18 5.88 19.70
N LYS A 35 1.16 5.42 20.41
CA LYS A 35 1.22 4.35 21.40
C LYS A 35 0.13 3.33 21.13
N LEU A 36 0.50 2.06 21.23
CA LEU A 36 -0.39 0.92 21.09
C LEU A 36 -0.60 0.26 22.44
N ALA A 37 -1.86 0.02 22.79
CA ALA A 37 -2.24 -0.80 23.93
C ALA A 37 -3.25 -1.85 23.49
N VAL A 38 -3.11 -3.09 23.98
CA VAL A 38 -4.01 -4.20 23.64
C VAL A 38 -4.76 -4.68 24.88
N SER A 39 -6.02 -5.06 24.72
CA SER A 39 -6.88 -5.58 25.78
C SER A 39 -6.44 -6.96 26.29
N ALA A 40 -6.97 -7.37 27.45
CA ALA A 40 -6.62 -8.64 28.07
C ALA A 40 -7.03 -9.88 27.26
N ASP A 41 -8.09 -9.76 26.47
CA ASP A 41 -8.56 -10.79 25.54
C ASP A 41 -7.87 -10.75 24.17
N GLY A 42 -6.97 -9.77 23.93
CA GLY A 42 -6.29 -9.59 22.64
C GLY A 42 -7.13 -8.97 21.52
N GLN A 43 -8.45 -8.80 21.73
CA GLN A 43 -9.39 -8.49 20.65
C GLN A 43 -9.53 -7.00 20.29
N LYS A 44 -8.96 -6.11 21.11
CA LYS A 44 -9.07 -4.67 20.96
C LYS A 44 -7.72 -4.00 21.09
N ALA A 45 -7.46 -3.03 20.24
CA ALA A 45 -6.32 -2.13 20.35
C ALA A 45 -6.79 -0.70 20.59
N LEU A 46 -6.30 -0.08 21.66
CA LEU A 46 -6.39 1.34 21.89
C LEU A 46 -5.11 2.01 21.39
N ILE A 47 -5.24 2.83 20.36
CA ILE A 47 -4.17 3.62 19.79
C ILE A 47 -4.31 5.05 20.30
N THR A 48 -3.29 5.55 20.99
CA THR A 48 -3.23 6.94 21.46
C THR A 48 -2.14 7.66 20.70
N TYR A 49 -2.44 8.85 20.17
CA TYR A 49 -1.53 9.61 19.33
C TYR A 49 -1.80 11.11 19.45
N LYS A 50 -0.96 11.94 18.84
CA LYS A 50 -1.16 13.39 18.75
C LYS A 50 -1.21 13.84 17.29
N VAL A 51 -2.15 14.74 16.97
CA VAL A 51 -2.22 15.48 15.71
C VAL A 51 -2.37 16.95 16.07
N ASN A 52 -1.52 17.81 15.50
CA ASN A 52 -1.51 19.26 15.81
C ASN A 52 -1.46 19.55 17.32
N GLY A 53 -0.65 18.78 18.06
CA GLY A 53 -0.51 18.88 19.52
C GLY A 53 -1.66 18.28 20.34
N VAL A 54 -2.80 17.98 19.72
CA VAL A 54 -4.00 17.45 20.39
C VAL A 54 -3.92 15.93 20.49
N THR A 55 -4.12 15.40 21.71
CA THR A 55 -4.17 13.95 21.92
C THR A 55 -5.49 13.38 21.38
N LYS A 56 -5.37 12.39 20.51
CA LYS A 56 -6.45 11.62 19.90
C LYS A 56 -6.34 10.16 20.30
N ARG A 57 -7.46 9.45 20.22
CA ARG A 57 -7.55 8.03 20.57
C ARG A 57 -8.47 7.32 19.59
N VAL A 58 -8.04 6.15 19.15
CA VAL A 58 -8.81 5.26 18.29
C VAL A 58 -8.84 3.88 18.94
N LEU A 59 -10.02 3.28 19.00
CA LEU A 59 -10.20 1.88 19.38
C LEU A 59 -10.47 1.06 18.11
N ALA A 60 -9.61 0.10 17.81
CA ALA A 60 -9.76 -0.85 16.71
C ALA A 60 -10.10 -2.25 17.25
N SER A 61 -10.99 -2.97 16.58
CA SER A 61 -11.44 -4.31 17.01
C SER A 61 -12.15 -5.10 15.90
N GLY A 62 -12.44 -6.38 16.16
CA GLY A 62 -13.38 -7.17 15.37
C GLY A 62 -12.85 -7.73 14.04
N ALA A 63 -11.55 -7.62 13.79
CA ALA A 63 -10.92 -8.14 12.59
C ALA A 63 -9.53 -8.69 12.89
N VAL A 64 -9.17 -9.79 12.25
CA VAL A 64 -7.85 -10.42 12.25
C VAL A 64 -7.61 -11.04 10.88
N ASN A 65 -6.37 -10.99 10.39
CA ASN A 65 -5.96 -11.58 9.11
C ASN A 65 -6.70 -11.03 7.88
N ALA A 66 -6.71 -11.82 6.82
CA ALA A 66 -7.42 -11.58 5.58
C ALA A 66 -8.13 -12.85 5.11
N LEU A 67 -9.22 -12.66 4.37
CA LEU A 67 -9.83 -13.69 3.56
C LEU A 67 -9.13 -13.79 2.20
N GLN A 68 -9.20 -14.99 1.62
CA GLN A 68 -8.81 -15.22 0.24
C GLN A 68 -9.72 -14.46 -0.73
N PRO A 69 -9.23 -14.05 -1.91
CA PRO A 69 -10.03 -13.30 -2.88
C PRO A 69 -11.39 -13.96 -3.15
N SER A 70 -12.48 -13.21 -2.97
CA SER A 70 -13.84 -13.67 -3.23
C SER A 70 -14.70 -12.55 -3.82
N GLU A 71 -15.49 -12.86 -4.85
CA GLU A 71 -16.50 -11.93 -5.40
C GLU A 71 -17.75 -11.82 -4.52
N SER A 72 -18.01 -12.85 -3.70
CA SER A 72 -19.27 -12.98 -2.95
C SER A 72 -19.14 -12.68 -1.46
N VAL A 73 -17.93 -12.75 -0.90
CA VAL A 73 -17.68 -12.53 0.53
C VAL A 73 -16.90 -11.22 0.70
N PRO A 74 -17.39 -10.23 1.46
CA PRO A 74 -16.64 -9.02 1.75
C PRO A 74 -15.33 -9.33 2.51
N GLN A 75 -14.28 -8.57 2.23
CA GLN A 75 -13.02 -8.68 2.96
C GLN A 75 -13.16 -8.26 4.44
N VAL A 76 -12.30 -8.80 5.31
CA VAL A 76 -12.23 -8.44 6.74
C VAL A 76 -11.84 -6.97 6.91
N GLN A 77 -12.51 -6.26 7.83
CA GLN A 77 -12.25 -4.85 8.16
C GLN A 77 -12.43 -4.58 9.66
N PHE A 78 -11.66 -3.66 10.22
CA PHE A 78 -11.81 -3.26 11.62
C PHE A 78 -13.11 -2.50 11.88
N ASN A 79 -13.67 -2.71 13.06
CA ASN A 79 -14.53 -1.73 13.71
C ASN A 79 -13.65 -0.64 14.35
N VAL A 80 -13.75 0.58 13.84
CA VAL A 80 -12.93 1.72 14.29
C VAL A 80 -13.79 2.76 14.99
N ALA A 81 -13.51 3.00 16.28
CA ALA A 81 -14.15 4.04 17.06
C ALA A 81 -13.16 5.15 17.44
N TYR A 82 -13.42 6.37 16.95
CA TYR A 82 -12.67 7.57 17.33
C TYR A 82 -13.19 8.10 18.66
N LEU A 83 -12.40 7.97 19.72
CA LEU A 83 -12.81 8.27 21.08
C LEU A 83 -12.64 9.75 21.42
N THR A 84 -13.67 10.33 22.02
CA THR A 84 -13.72 11.74 22.44
C THR A 84 -13.45 11.92 23.93
N THR A 85 -13.63 13.14 24.43
CA THR A 85 -13.59 13.49 25.86
C THR A 85 -14.94 13.33 26.56
N GLY A 86 -15.99 12.93 25.84
CA GLY A 86 -17.29 12.63 26.43
C GLY A 86 -17.21 11.51 27.47
N LEU A 87 -18.09 11.53 28.47
CA LEU A 87 -18.02 10.65 29.64
C LEU A 87 -17.89 9.16 29.30
N LYS A 88 -18.67 8.67 28.33
CA LYS A 88 -18.66 7.26 27.89
C LYS A 88 -17.29 6.87 27.31
N ASP A 89 -16.79 7.64 26.34
CA ASP A 89 -15.48 7.39 25.71
C ASP A 89 -14.33 7.52 26.71
N LYS A 90 -14.42 8.51 27.61
CA LYS A 90 -13.47 8.73 28.69
C LYS A 90 -13.34 7.51 29.58
N GLN A 91 -14.46 6.92 29.97
CA GLN A 91 -14.47 5.70 30.77
C GLN A 91 -13.79 4.53 30.06
N ILE A 92 -13.91 4.42 28.73
CA ILE A 92 -13.23 3.37 27.95
C ILE A 92 -11.71 3.52 28.09
N TRP A 93 -11.14 4.65 27.68
CA TRP A 93 -9.68 4.77 27.61
C TRP A 93 -9.00 4.94 28.98
N GLN A 94 -9.70 5.40 30.02
CA GLN A 94 -9.16 5.44 31.39
C GLN A 94 -9.00 4.05 32.01
N ASN A 95 -9.93 3.15 31.67
CA ASN A 95 -9.95 1.79 32.21
C ASN A 95 -9.23 0.78 31.30
N PHE A 96 -8.86 1.18 30.08
CA PHE A 96 -8.12 0.33 29.15
C PHE A 96 -6.70 0.07 29.67
N LYS A 97 -6.47 -1.15 30.18
CA LYS A 97 -5.15 -1.58 30.66
C LYS A 97 -4.39 -2.26 29.53
N ASN A 98 -3.19 -1.79 29.24
CA ASN A 98 -2.33 -2.41 28.25
C ASN A 98 -1.87 -3.79 28.71
N LYS A 99 -2.10 -4.81 27.88
CA LYS A 99 -1.64 -6.18 28.06
C LYS A 99 -0.71 -6.65 26.94
N CYS A 100 -0.25 -5.73 26.10
CA CYS A 100 0.82 -5.97 25.13
C CYS A 100 2.03 -6.60 25.80
N LYS A 101 2.53 -7.68 25.21
CA LYS A 101 3.86 -8.24 25.47
C LYS A 101 4.83 -7.76 24.39
N SER A 102 6.12 -7.91 24.64
CA SER A 102 7.16 -7.64 23.64
C SER A 102 6.83 -8.38 22.34
N TYR A 103 6.97 -7.66 21.23
CA TYR A 103 6.78 -8.24 19.90
C TYR A 103 7.87 -9.29 19.63
N ASP A 104 7.46 -10.49 19.23
CA ASP A 104 8.33 -11.61 18.90
C ASP A 104 8.01 -12.21 17.52
N GLY A 105 7.27 -11.47 16.68
CA GLY A 105 6.87 -11.89 15.34
C GLY A 105 7.90 -11.57 14.25
N PRO A 106 7.55 -11.79 12.97
CA PRO A 106 8.41 -11.49 11.82
C PRO A 106 8.81 -10.01 11.72
N THR A 107 9.88 -9.69 10.98
CA THR A 107 10.25 -8.30 10.71
C THR A 107 9.12 -7.57 9.99
N LEU A 108 8.79 -6.36 10.47
CA LEU A 108 7.71 -5.53 9.94
C LEU A 108 8.27 -4.35 9.14
N ALA A 109 7.69 -4.10 7.97
CA ALA A 109 7.98 -2.91 7.19
C ALA A 109 7.48 -1.65 7.94
N PHE A 110 8.26 -0.57 7.93
CA PHE A 110 7.82 0.76 8.39
C PHE A 110 7.17 0.79 9.80
N VAL A 111 7.64 -0.07 10.71
CA VAL A 111 7.04 -0.21 12.04
C VAL A 111 7.25 1.03 12.90
N VAL A 112 6.16 1.47 13.55
CA VAL A 112 6.18 2.51 14.58
C VAL A 112 6.16 1.87 15.95
N THR A 113 5.23 0.94 16.15
CA THR A 113 5.12 0.13 17.37
C THR A 113 4.39 -1.16 17.05
N ALA A 114 4.79 -2.25 17.68
CA ALA A 114 4.13 -3.55 17.54
C ALA A 114 4.18 -4.29 18.86
N CYS A 115 3.24 -5.21 19.07
CA CYS A 115 3.22 -6.04 20.26
C CYS A 115 2.56 -7.40 20.01
N LYS A 116 2.89 -8.37 20.88
CA LYS A 116 2.16 -9.63 20.94
C LYS A 116 1.01 -9.50 21.94
N ALA A 117 -0.19 -9.85 21.52
CA ALA A 117 -1.38 -9.87 22.35
C ALA A 117 -1.38 -11.11 23.29
N PRO A 118 -2.15 -11.09 24.39
CA PRO A 118 -2.24 -12.24 25.30
C PRO A 118 -2.79 -13.53 24.69
N ASP A 119 -3.66 -13.42 23.68
CA ASP A 119 -4.23 -14.53 22.91
C ASP A 119 -3.26 -15.11 21.86
N GLY A 120 -2.06 -14.55 21.74
CA GLY A 120 -1.01 -14.99 20.83
C GLY A 120 -1.04 -14.30 19.46
N SER A 121 -2.01 -13.43 19.17
CA SER A 121 -2.00 -12.61 17.96
C SER A 121 -1.01 -11.45 18.05
N TYR A 122 -0.87 -10.72 16.95
CA TYR A 122 0.01 -9.57 16.84
C TYR A 122 -0.74 -8.33 16.41
N TRP A 123 -0.42 -7.20 17.04
CA TRP A 123 -0.89 -5.89 16.63
C TRP A 123 0.29 -5.02 16.25
N ALA A 124 0.14 -4.21 15.21
CA ALA A 124 1.15 -3.24 14.81
C ALA A 124 0.53 -1.94 14.34
N VAL A 125 1.30 -0.87 14.51
CA VAL A 125 1.13 0.39 13.81
C VAL A 125 2.33 0.58 12.91
N GLN A 126 2.05 0.87 11.64
CA GLN A 126 3.04 1.13 10.60
C GLN A 126 2.78 2.51 9.99
N SER A 127 3.84 3.18 9.53
CA SER A 127 3.72 4.54 8.98
C SER A 127 4.50 4.73 7.69
N TRP A 128 3.87 5.34 6.68
CA TRP A 128 4.43 5.39 5.33
C TRP A 128 3.83 6.54 4.52
N LYS A 129 4.46 6.87 3.40
CA LYS A 129 3.99 7.94 2.50
C LYS A 129 3.02 7.37 1.47
N TYR A 130 1.72 7.41 1.74
CA TYR A 130 0.72 6.78 0.87
C TYR A 130 0.46 7.59 -0.41
N TRP A 131 0.22 8.90 -0.25
CA TRP A 131 -0.29 9.78 -1.32
C TRP A 131 0.78 10.47 -2.17
N LEU A 132 2.03 10.02 -2.14
CA LEU A 132 3.07 10.62 -2.97
C LEU A 132 2.63 10.60 -4.44
N PRO A 133 2.82 11.72 -5.16
CA PRO A 133 2.60 11.72 -6.59
C PRO A 133 3.57 10.76 -7.29
N TYR A 134 3.20 10.36 -8.49
CA TYR A 134 4.00 9.44 -9.30
C TYR A 134 5.04 10.20 -10.13
N PHE A 135 5.83 9.45 -10.89
CA PHE A 135 6.80 9.96 -11.85
C PHE A 135 7.90 10.84 -11.23
N GLY A 136 8.20 10.64 -9.94
CA GLY A 136 9.21 11.43 -9.22
C GLY A 136 8.83 12.88 -8.96
N TYR A 137 7.57 13.26 -9.19
CA TYR A 137 7.11 14.61 -8.89
C TYR A 137 7.25 14.93 -7.39
N LEU A 138 7.56 16.18 -7.08
CA LEU A 138 7.44 16.66 -5.72
C LEU A 138 5.96 16.86 -5.36
N PRO A 139 5.54 16.59 -4.11
CA PRO A 139 4.21 16.91 -3.61
C PRO A 139 3.85 18.39 -3.86
N TRP A 140 2.66 18.64 -4.41
CA TRP A 140 2.13 20.01 -4.63
C TRP A 140 0.77 20.23 -3.95
N LEU A 141 0.12 19.16 -3.46
CA LEU A 141 -1.09 19.27 -2.66
C LEU A 141 -0.76 19.02 -1.19
N PRO A 142 -1.48 19.68 -0.25
CA PRO A 142 -1.16 19.64 1.17
C PRO A 142 -1.20 18.25 1.83
N TYR A 143 -1.76 17.23 1.17
CA TYR A 143 -1.91 15.89 1.72
C TYR A 143 -0.98 14.85 1.09
N GLN A 144 -0.26 15.21 0.03
CA GLN A 144 0.50 14.25 -0.77
C GLN A 144 1.76 13.77 -0.05
N ASP A 145 2.33 14.60 0.81
CA ASP A 145 3.47 14.24 1.65
C ASP A 145 3.08 13.86 3.08
N ASP A 146 1.78 13.77 3.41
CA ASP A 146 1.32 13.30 4.71
C ASP A 146 1.89 11.90 5.00
N THR A 147 2.30 11.68 6.25
CA THR A 147 2.64 10.35 6.76
C THR A 147 1.37 9.65 7.18
N ALA A 148 1.01 8.58 6.48
CA ALA A 148 -0.15 7.75 6.77
C ALA A 148 0.16 6.76 7.89
N PHE A 149 -0.71 6.63 8.89
CA PHE A 149 -0.57 5.66 9.99
C PHE A 149 -1.68 4.61 9.93
N HIS A 150 -1.27 3.35 9.83
CA HIS A 150 -2.15 2.20 9.62
C HIS A 150 -2.03 1.24 10.80
N VAL A 151 -3.16 0.63 11.19
CA VAL A 151 -3.19 -0.45 12.18
C VAL A 151 -3.37 -1.80 11.50
N SER A 152 -2.71 -2.82 12.06
CA SER A 152 -2.74 -4.20 11.58
C SER A 152 -2.98 -5.16 12.75
N HIS A 153 -3.70 -6.26 12.51
CA HIS A 153 -3.94 -7.34 13.47
C HIS A 153 -3.92 -8.69 12.76
N TRP A 154 -3.02 -9.59 13.17
CA TRP A 154 -2.85 -10.85 12.48
C TRP A 154 -2.36 -11.97 13.39
N THR A 155 -2.44 -13.18 12.87
CA THR A 155 -1.80 -14.38 13.39
C THR A 155 -1.02 -15.04 12.26
N GLY A 156 0.06 -15.76 12.61
CA GLY A 156 0.85 -16.49 11.62
C GLY A 156 1.71 -15.60 10.70
N PRO A 157 2.03 -16.07 9.48
CA PRO A 157 2.96 -15.40 8.59
C PRO A 157 2.38 -14.11 7.97
N LEU A 158 3.28 -13.25 7.47
CA LEU A 158 2.92 -12.05 6.72
C LEU A 158 2.57 -12.40 5.27
N ALA A 159 2.02 -11.43 4.54
CA ALA A 159 1.97 -11.51 3.08
C ALA A 159 3.40 -11.48 2.50
N GLU A 160 3.57 -12.11 1.34
CA GLU A 160 4.85 -12.16 0.63
C GLU A 160 4.73 -11.28 -0.61
N LEU A 161 5.57 -10.25 -0.68
CA LEU A 161 5.76 -9.43 -1.86
C LEU A 161 7.10 -9.81 -2.49
N GLU A 162 7.04 -10.58 -3.57
CA GLU A 162 8.20 -10.99 -4.34
C GLU A 162 8.39 -10.03 -5.51
N ALA A 163 9.64 -9.65 -5.81
CA ALA A 163 9.95 -8.77 -6.93
C ALA A 163 11.18 -9.26 -7.69
N TRP A 164 11.18 -9.03 -9.00
CA TRP A 164 12.30 -9.35 -9.88
C TRP A 164 12.47 -8.28 -10.95
N ALA A 165 13.70 -7.80 -11.12
CA ALA A 165 14.04 -6.83 -12.14
C ALA A 165 14.89 -7.49 -13.25
N SER A 166 14.46 -7.30 -14.50
CA SER A 166 15.04 -7.91 -15.71
C SER A 166 14.86 -6.98 -16.92
N TRP A 167 14.80 -7.52 -18.14
CA TRP A 167 14.61 -6.75 -19.37
C TRP A 167 13.41 -7.27 -20.16
N ILE A 168 12.69 -6.38 -20.84
CA ILE A 168 11.53 -6.75 -21.67
C ILE A 168 12.01 -7.52 -22.89
N ASP A 169 12.72 -6.83 -23.79
CA ASP A 169 13.23 -7.37 -25.05
C ASP A 169 14.76 -7.24 -25.10
N VAL A 170 15.45 -8.35 -24.85
CA VAL A 170 16.93 -8.40 -24.84
C VAL A 170 17.56 -8.33 -26.24
N GLY A 171 16.75 -8.33 -27.31
CA GLY A 171 17.22 -8.15 -28.68
C GLY A 171 17.89 -6.79 -28.92
N HIS A 172 17.64 -5.82 -28.03
CA HIS A 172 18.22 -4.49 -28.07
C HIS A 172 19.58 -4.38 -27.35
N GLY A 173 20.10 -5.45 -26.74
CA GLY A 173 21.38 -5.40 -26.03
C GLY A 173 21.36 -4.39 -24.89
N ALA A 174 22.38 -3.53 -24.78
CA ALA A 174 22.51 -2.56 -23.69
C ALA A 174 21.33 -1.57 -23.57
N THR A 175 20.56 -1.34 -24.64
CA THR A 175 19.41 -0.41 -24.63
C THR A 175 18.06 -1.10 -24.38
N SER A 176 18.07 -2.38 -24.00
CA SER A 176 16.86 -3.13 -23.66
C SER A 176 16.13 -2.46 -22.51
N PRO A 177 14.82 -2.14 -22.64
CA PRO A 177 14.05 -1.58 -21.55
C PRO A 177 14.05 -2.50 -20.33
N HIS A 178 14.23 -1.93 -19.14
CA HIS A 178 14.15 -2.71 -17.90
C HIS A 178 12.68 -3.06 -17.62
N ASP A 179 12.48 -4.21 -17.01
CA ASP A 179 11.20 -4.69 -16.52
C ASP A 179 11.29 -4.95 -15.02
N LEU A 180 10.21 -4.65 -14.31
CA LEU A 180 10.02 -5.00 -12.93
C LEU A 180 8.73 -5.79 -12.79
N ILE A 181 8.83 -7.07 -12.48
CA ILE A 181 7.69 -7.92 -12.15
C ILE A 181 7.62 -8.12 -10.64
N ALA A 182 6.41 -8.23 -10.13
CA ALA A 182 6.20 -8.58 -8.74
C ALA A 182 4.94 -9.41 -8.56
N ARG A 183 4.88 -10.14 -7.45
CA ARG A 183 3.72 -10.94 -7.06
C ARG A 183 3.45 -10.76 -5.58
N LEU A 184 2.18 -10.54 -5.24
CA LEU A 184 1.71 -10.51 -3.86
C LEU A 184 0.93 -11.78 -3.54
N THR A 185 1.33 -12.49 -2.49
CA THR A 185 0.62 -13.65 -1.97
C THR A 185 0.37 -13.55 -0.47
N TYR A 186 -0.62 -14.29 0.02
CA TYR A 186 -0.89 -14.44 1.44
C TYR A 186 -1.42 -15.84 1.75
N GLY A 187 -0.72 -16.56 2.62
CA GLY A 187 -0.97 -17.99 2.85
C GLY A 187 -0.78 -18.82 1.58
N GLY A 188 0.20 -18.47 0.74
CA GLY A 188 0.49 -19.14 -0.53
C GLY A 188 -0.48 -18.85 -1.69
N MET A 189 -1.51 -18.04 -1.45
CA MET A 189 -2.54 -17.71 -2.44
C MET A 189 -2.36 -16.29 -2.98
N PRO A 190 -2.64 -16.04 -4.26
CA PRO A 190 -2.61 -14.71 -4.85
C PRO A 190 -3.49 -13.69 -4.13
N VAL A 191 -3.01 -12.45 -4.02
CA VAL A 191 -3.80 -11.32 -3.53
C VAL A 191 -4.20 -10.43 -4.71
N PHE A 192 -5.50 -10.36 -5.00
CA PHE A 192 -6.05 -9.50 -6.06
C PHE A 192 -7.49 -9.11 -5.75
N GLY A 193 -7.98 -8.06 -6.43
CA GLY A 193 -9.38 -7.64 -6.40
C GLY A 193 -10.10 -7.90 -7.72
N TYR A 194 -11.38 -7.57 -7.73
CA TYR A 194 -12.35 -7.73 -8.80
C TYR A 194 -12.94 -6.41 -9.28
N LYS A 195 -12.94 -5.36 -8.44
CA LYS A 195 -13.52 -4.05 -8.75
C LYS A 195 -12.48 -2.95 -8.61
N VAL A 196 -12.31 -2.22 -9.71
CA VAL A 196 -11.34 -1.14 -9.84
C VAL A 196 -12.07 0.10 -10.30
N GLY A 197 -11.86 1.22 -9.60
CA GLY A 197 -12.42 2.51 -9.96
C GLY A 197 -11.68 3.20 -11.08
N ASN A 198 -12.26 4.30 -11.56
CA ASN A 198 -11.59 5.21 -12.49
C ASN A 198 -10.34 5.78 -11.84
N GLY A 199 -9.16 5.43 -12.36
CA GLY A 199 -7.86 5.80 -11.79
C GLY A 199 -7.07 4.65 -11.16
N GLY A 200 -7.60 3.42 -11.16
CA GLY A 200 -6.86 2.22 -10.71
C GLY A 200 -6.99 1.89 -9.22
N GLN A 201 -7.82 2.60 -8.48
CA GLN A 201 -8.08 2.39 -7.05
C GLN A 201 -8.97 1.16 -6.80
N PRO A 202 -8.62 0.29 -5.83
CA PRO A 202 -9.50 -0.80 -5.40
C PRO A 202 -10.84 -0.31 -4.85
N GLN A 203 -11.93 -1.04 -5.13
CA GLN A 203 -13.28 -0.72 -4.66
C GLN A 203 -13.99 -1.86 -3.92
N ASP A 204 -13.29 -2.96 -3.60
CA ASP A 204 -13.87 -4.20 -3.08
C ASP A 204 -13.25 -4.72 -1.78
N GLY A 205 -12.27 -4.01 -1.21
CA GLY A 205 -11.53 -4.44 -0.02
C GLY A 205 -10.43 -5.47 -0.29
N TYR A 206 -10.40 -6.09 -1.47
CA TYR A 206 -9.42 -7.11 -1.84
C TYR A 206 -8.26 -6.57 -2.67
N GLY A 207 -8.51 -5.67 -3.62
CA GLY A 207 -7.47 -5.14 -4.48
C GLY A 207 -6.36 -4.44 -3.70
N ARG A 208 -5.11 -4.56 -4.15
CA ARG A 208 -3.95 -3.94 -3.53
C ARG A 208 -3.10 -3.21 -4.55
N VAL A 209 -2.69 -1.98 -4.21
CA VAL A 209 -1.79 -1.17 -5.03
C VAL A 209 -0.38 -1.32 -4.47
N VAL A 210 0.50 -1.93 -5.27
CA VAL A 210 1.92 -1.99 -4.97
C VAL A 210 2.57 -0.72 -5.50
N TYR A 211 3.17 0.04 -4.59
CA TYR A 211 3.91 1.24 -4.94
C TYR A 211 5.36 0.90 -5.23
N ILE A 212 5.92 1.55 -6.26
CA ILE A 212 7.29 1.36 -6.71
C ILE A 212 8.03 2.67 -6.52
N GLU A 213 9.16 2.59 -5.81
CA GLU A 213 10.13 3.66 -5.67
C GLU A 213 11.47 3.27 -6.28
N THR A 214 12.16 4.26 -6.83
CA THR A 214 13.46 4.11 -7.48
C THR A 214 14.50 4.90 -6.68
N LEU A 215 15.64 4.30 -6.37
CA LEU A 215 16.75 4.95 -5.68
C LEU A 215 17.74 5.58 -6.67
N ASP A 216 18.04 6.87 -6.52
CA ASP A 216 19.06 7.59 -7.31
C ASP A 216 18.90 7.37 -8.83
N SER A 217 17.69 7.61 -9.33
CA SER A 217 17.37 7.48 -10.76
C SER A 217 17.46 8.82 -11.48
N LEU A 218 17.21 8.83 -12.79
CA LEU A 218 17.07 10.08 -13.57
C LEU A 218 15.87 10.94 -13.15
N LEU A 219 14.98 10.42 -12.28
CA LEU A 219 13.94 11.22 -11.64
C LEU A 219 14.50 12.14 -10.54
N GLY A 220 15.67 11.82 -9.98
CA GLY A 220 16.32 12.59 -8.93
C GLY A 220 17.03 11.73 -7.87
N ALA A 221 17.71 12.40 -6.95
CA ALA A 221 18.46 11.75 -5.87
C ALA A 221 17.53 11.20 -4.77
N GLY A 222 17.95 10.09 -4.14
CA GLY A 222 17.20 9.42 -3.08
C GLY A 222 16.08 8.54 -3.62
N TRP A 223 15.16 8.14 -2.73
CA TRP A 223 14.00 7.33 -3.07
C TRP A 223 12.87 8.23 -3.59
N LEU A 224 12.47 8.01 -4.85
CA LEU A 224 11.36 8.73 -5.47
C LEU A 224 10.26 7.78 -5.93
N ARG A 225 9.00 8.16 -5.71
CA ARG A 225 7.83 7.39 -6.14
C ARG A 225 7.71 7.43 -7.65
N LEU A 226 7.95 6.28 -8.29
CA LEU A 226 7.79 6.13 -9.72
C LEU A 226 6.31 5.92 -10.07
N THR A 227 5.65 4.95 -9.43
CA THR A 227 4.26 4.61 -9.76
C THR A 227 3.57 3.78 -8.67
N GLY A 228 2.30 3.46 -8.88
CA GLY A 228 1.53 2.48 -8.12
C GLY A 228 0.72 1.59 -9.06
N ILE A 229 0.80 0.27 -8.88
CA ILE A 229 0.17 -0.71 -9.78
C ILE A 229 -0.67 -1.69 -8.98
N LEU A 230 -1.89 -1.91 -9.45
CA LEU A 230 -2.81 -2.86 -8.87
C LEU A 230 -2.35 -4.31 -9.11
N THR A 231 -2.42 -5.15 -8.07
CA THR A 231 -2.25 -6.60 -8.22
C THR A 231 -3.38 -7.20 -9.07
N ARG A 232 -3.01 -8.00 -10.08
CA ARG A 232 -3.95 -8.45 -11.11
C ARG A 232 -4.59 -9.80 -10.77
N ASN A 233 -5.88 -9.92 -11.06
CA ASN A 233 -6.61 -11.18 -11.06
C ASN A 233 -6.16 -12.05 -12.27
N PRO A 234 -5.93 -13.37 -12.12
CA PRO A 234 -6.02 -14.17 -10.88
C PRO A 234 -4.67 -14.39 -10.18
N SER A 235 -3.57 -13.89 -10.74
CA SER A 235 -2.23 -14.30 -10.34
C SER A 235 -1.66 -13.54 -9.13
N GLY A 236 -2.25 -12.39 -8.78
CA GLY A 236 -1.70 -11.45 -7.80
C GLY A 236 -0.45 -10.74 -8.31
N MET A 237 -0.13 -10.89 -9.59
CA MET A 237 1.04 -10.28 -10.21
C MET A 237 0.78 -8.85 -10.67
N LEU A 238 1.88 -8.11 -10.78
CA LEU A 238 2.01 -6.90 -11.55
C LEU A 238 3.32 -6.92 -12.35
N CYS A 239 3.41 -6.04 -13.33
CA CYS A 239 4.61 -5.77 -14.10
C CYS A 239 4.69 -4.27 -14.38
N HIS A 240 5.90 -3.76 -14.53
CA HIS A 240 6.17 -2.39 -14.86
C HIS A 240 7.35 -2.29 -15.82
N SER A 241 7.05 -1.82 -17.03
CA SER A 241 8.06 -1.43 -17.99
C SER A 241 8.70 -0.11 -17.59
N MET A 242 10.02 -0.12 -17.37
CA MET A 242 10.80 1.09 -17.13
C MET A 242 11.11 1.73 -18.48
N VAL A 243 10.18 2.56 -18.96
CA VAL A 243 10.28 3.31 -20.22
C VAL A 243 9.81 4.75 -19.98
N PRO A 244 10.27 5.74 -20.76
CA PRO A 244 9.77 7.10 -20.62
C PRO A 244 8.25 7.17 -20.76
N GLN A 245 7.58 7.89 -19.86
CA GLN A 245 6.12 8.00 -19.83
C GLN A 245 5.66 9.45 -19.78
N MET A 246 4.56 9.77 -20.46
CA MET A 246 3.91 11.06 -20.30
C MET A 246 3.24 11.13 -18.92
N ALA A 247 3.60 12.11 -18.10
CA ALA A 247 2.93 12.36 -16.83
C ALA A 247 1.44 12.66 -17.04
N TYR A 248 0.61 12.41 -16.02
CA TYR A 248 -0.83 12.65 -16.13
C TYR A 248 -1.13 14.11 -16.47
N SER A 249 -2.09 14.34 -17.36
CA SER A 249 -2.46 15.70 -17.81
C SER A 249 -2.94 16.63 -16.68
N SER A 250 -3.36 16.06 -15.56
CA SER A 250 -3.75 16.78 -14.36
C SER A 250 -2.58 17.17 -13.44
N TYR A 251 -1.35 16.72 -13.72
CA TYR A 251 -0.18 17.08 -12.93
C TYR A 251 0.32 18.47 -13.31
N PRO A 252 1.01 19.19 -12.40
CA PRO A 252 1.65 20.44 -12.75
C PRO A 252 2.70 20.21 -13.85
N SER A 253 2.75 21.08 -14.87
CA SER A 253 3.74 21.02 -15.97
C SER A 253 3.98 19.60 -16.51
N PRO A 254 2.94 18.93 -17.05
CA PRO A 254 3.04 17.54 -17.45
C PRO A 254 3.99 17.42 -18.66
N HIS A 255 4.94 16.50 -18.57
CA HIS A 255 5.94 16.23 -19.60
C HIS A 255 6.27 14.74 -19.64
N ILE A 256 7.06 14.33 -20.64
CA ILE A 256 7.62 12.98 -20.69
C ILE A 256 8.68 12.88 -19.60
N VAL A 257 8.44 12.02 -18.62
CA VAL A 257 9.42 11.67 -17.59
C VAL A 257 10.28 10.51 -18.04
N ASP A 258 11.47 10.40 -17.45
CA ASP A 258 12.38 9.30 -17.70
C ASP A 258 11.80 7.93 -17.25
N ALA A 259 12.42 6.84 -17.70
CA ALA A 259 12.07 5.46 -17.37
C ALA A 259 12.16 5.13 -15.88
N GLY A 260 12.92 5.91 -15.11
CA GLY A 260 13.10 5.68 -13.68
C GLY A 260 14.14 4.62 -13.33
N ASN A 261 14.98 4.21 -14.29
CA ASN A 261 16.11 3.33 -14.01
C ASN A 261 17.00 3.96 -12.93
N GLY A 262 17.25 3.21 -11.85
CA GLY A 262 18.00 3.67 -10.68
C GLY A 262 19.00 2.62 -10.22
N LYS A 263 19.48 2.74 -8.98
CA LYS A 263 20.39 1.74 -8.37
C LYS A 263 19.62 0.56 -7.77
N ASN A 264 18.42 0.81 -7.28
CA ASN A 264 17.60 -0.16 -6.56
C ASN A 264 16.12 0.22 -6.66
N TYR A 265 15.25 -0.77 -6.56
CA TYR A 265 13.80 -0.59 -6.55
C TYR A 265 13.25 -1.05 -5.22
N ARG A 266 12.39 -0.23 -4.60
CA ARG A 266 11.66 -0.58 -3.39
C ARG A 266 10.19 -0.68 -3.71
N LEU A 267 9.60 -1.83 -3.40
CA LEU A 267 8.19 -2.09 -3.59
C LEU A 267 7.53 -2.29 -2.25
N TYR A 268 6.36 -1.69 -2.05
CA TYR A 268 5.62 -1.85 -0.82
C TYR A 268 4.11 -1.70 -1.03
N VAL A 269 3.35 -2.32 -0.13
CA VAL A 269 1.91 -2.50 -0.30
C VAL A 269 1.20 -2.63 1.04
N GLU A 270 -0.06 -2.19 1.08
CA GLU A 270 -0.97 -2.53 2.17
C GLU A 270 -1.15 -4.05 2.27
N GLY A 271 -1.17 -4.58 3.50
CA GLY A 271 -1.47 -6.00 3.69
C GLY A 271 -2.89 -6.35 3.23
N PRO A 272 -3.14 -7.58 2.73
CA PRO A 272 -4.51 -8.07 2.52
C PRO A 272 -5.32 -8.03 3.82
N GLY A 273 -6.64 -7.81 3.72
CA GLY A 273 -7.50 -7.61 4.90
C GLY A 273 -6.91 -6.62 5.90
N VAL A 274 -6.75 -7.06 7.16
CA VAL A 274 -6.15 -6.25 8.22
C VAL A 274 -4.71 -6.67 8.58
N THR A 275 -4.01 -7.36 7.68
CA THR A 275 -2.61 -7.79 7.91
C THR A 275 -1.61 -6.63 7.74
N PRO A 276 -0.37 -6.78 8.24
CA PRO A 276 0.68 -5.79 8.08
C PRO A 276 1.01 -5.40 6.64
N LEU A 277 1.47 -4.16 6.47
CA LEU A 277 2.14 -3.72 5.26
C LEU A 277 3.44 -4.51 5.11
N VAL A 278 3.80 -4.77 3.86
CA VAL A 278 5.02 -5.51 3.51
C VAL A 278 5.81 -4.74 2.46
N THR A 279 7.11 -4.98 2.43
CA THR A 279 8.05 -4.33 1.52
C THR A 279 9.05 -5.35 1.01
N THR A 280 9.56 -5.12 -0.19
CA THR A 280 10.71 -5.82 -0.74
C THR A 280 11.57 -4.84 -1.52
N GLU A 281 12.82 -5.23 -1.78
CA GLU A 281 13.75 -4.45 -2.60
C GLU A 281 14.42 -5.36 -3.62
N VAL A 282 14.70 -4.82 -4.80
CA VAL A 282 15.39 -5.54 -5.88
C VAL A 282 16.32 -4.60 -6.64
N ALA A 283 17.58 -5.02 -6.76
CA ALA A 283 18.60 -4.25 -7.44
C ALA A 283 18.28 -4.11 -8.94
N ASP A 284 18.59 -2.93 -9.48
CA ASP A 284 18.51 -2.67 -10.91
C ASP A 284 19.35 -3.69 -11.71
N PRO A 285 18.85 -4.21 -12.85
CA PRO A 285 19.57 -5.22 -13.61
C PRO A 285 20.76 -4.64 -14.39
N GLY A 286 20.85 -3.32 -14.54
CA GLY A 286 21.77 -2.58 -15.40
C GLY A 286 21.58 -2.90 -16.88
N ASP A 287 22.44 -2.38 -17.74
CA ASP A 287 22.37 -2.62 -19.18
C ASP A 287 22.52 -4.11 -19.53
N PHE A 288 21.63 -4.67 -20.35
CA PHE A 288 21.76 -6.08 -20.73
C PHE A 288 23.07 -6.33 -21.49
N ASN A 289 23.76 -7.42 -21.13
CA ASN A 289 24.98 -7.87 -21.80
C ASN A 289 24.90 -9.39 -22.01
N VAL A 290 24.81 -9.81 -23.28
CA VAL A 290 24.71 -11.23 -23.64
C VAL A 290 25.97 -12.04 -23.27
N SER A 291 27.12 -11.37 -23.15
CA SER A 291 28.38 -12.00 -22.77
C SER A 291 28.54 -12.13 -21.24
N ASP A 292 27.62 -11.59 -20.45
CA ASP A 292 27.60 -11.72 -18.99
C ASP A 292 26.65 -12.86 -18.58
N PRO A 293 27.17 -14.02 -18.13
CA PRO A 293 26.33 -15.16 -17.75
C PRO A 293 25.35 -14.84 -16.63
N ALA A 294 25.69 -13.91 -15.72
CA ALA A 294 24.80 -13.52 -14.63
C ALA A 294 23.59 -12.75 -15.15
N LYS A 295 23.76 -11.90 -16.18
CA LYS A 295 22.65 -11.17 -16.82
C LYS A 295 21.78 -12.10 -17.65
N VAL A 296 22.38 -13.02 -18.40
CA VAL A 296 21.63 -14.05 -19.15
C VAL A 296 20.79 -14.91 -18.20
N GLN A 297 21.38 -15.39 -17.09
CA GLN A 297 20.66 -16.15 -16.08
C GLN A 297 19.55 -15.33 -15.43
N ARG A 298 19.81 -14.05 -15.12
CA ARG A 298 18.80 -13.15 -14.55
C ARG A 298 17.59 -13.00 -15.47
N GLN A 299 17.81 -12.84 -16.77
CA GLN A 299 16.73 -12.77 -17.76
C GLN A 299 15.96 -14.09 -17.84
N ALA A 300 16.66 -15.23 -17.88
CA ALA A 300 16.03 -16.54 -17.92
C ALA A 300 15.15 -16.80 -16.69
N THR A 301 15.62 -16.43 -15.49
CA THR A 301 14.82 -16.51 -14.25
C THR A 301 13.58 -15.63 -14.35
N GLY A 302 13.70 -14.38 -14.84
CA GLY A 302 12.55 -13.50 -15.05
C GLY A 302 11.46 -14.13 -15.94
N LYS A 303 11.86 -14.72 -17.07
CA LYS A 303 10.94 -15.45 -17.97
C LYS A 303 10.28 -16.65 -17.29
N SER A 304 11.04 -17.41 -16.49
CA SER A 304 10.51 -18.53 -15.71
C SER A 304 9.49 -18.06 -14.67
N LEU A 305 9.74 -16.93 -13.99
CA LEU A 305 8.81 -16.37 -13.02
C LEU A 305 7.50 -15.91 -13.68
N LEU A 306 7.59 -15.24 -14.85
CA LEU A 306 6.39 -14.88 -15.62
C LEU A 306 5.52 -16.11 -15.94
N GLN A 307 6.13 -17.25 -16.29
CA GLN A 307 5.39 -18.50 -16.54
C GLN A 307 4.83 -19.10 -15.25
N GLN A 308 5.67 -19.26 -14.22
CA GLN A 308 5.31 -19.87 -12.94
C GLN A 308 4.16 -19.12 -12.25
N TRP A 309 4.19 -17.80 -12.33
CA TRP A 309 3.20 -16.94 -11.72
C TRP A 309 1.99 -16.68 -12.63
N GLN A 310 1.91 -17.30 -13.81
CA GLN A 310 0.80 -17.17 -14.76
C GLN A 310 0.57 -15.69 -15.13
N ALA A 311 1.64 -15.04 -15.59
CA ALA A 311 1.62 -13.63 -15.94
C ALA A 311 0.54 -13.33 -16.99
N PRO A 312 -0.24 -12.25 -16.82
CA PRO A 312 -1.22 -11.85 -17.83
C PRO A 312 -0.50 -11.40 -19.09
N ALA A 313 -1.18 -11.48 -20.25
CA ALA A 313 -0.60 -11.15 -21.56
C ALA A 313 0.05 -9.75 -21.62
N ALA A 314 -0.45 -8.79 -20.83
CA ALA A 314 0.14 -7.46 -20.72
C ALA A 314 1.58 -7.47 -20.15
N CYS A 315 1.92 -8.43 -19.30
CA CYS A 315 3.23 -8.59 -18.69
C CYS A 315 4.18 -9.49 -19.50
N THR A 316 3.65 -10.26 -20.45
CA THR A 316 4.48 -11.12 -21.32
C THR A 316 4.76 -10.46 -22.67
N LYS A 317 4.15 -9.31 -22.96
CA LYS A 317 4.33 -8.62 -24.23
C LYS A 317 5.76 -8.09 -24.34
N GLY A 318 6.58 -8.76 -25.14
CA GLY A 318 7.98 -8.41 -25.39
C GLY A 318 9.01 -9.36 -24.78
N HIS A 319 8.59 -10.30 -23.91
CA HIS A 319 9.46 -11.32 -23.29
C HIS A 319 9.53 -12.62 -24.10
#